data_AF-A0A848LYX0-F1
#
_entry.id   AF-A0A848LYX0-F1
#
_cell.length_a   1.000
_cell.length_b   1.000
_cell.length_c   1.000
_cell.angle_alpha   90.00
_cell.angle_beta   90.00
_cell.angle_gamma   90.00
#
_symmetry.space_group_name_H-M   'P 1'
#
loop_
_entity.id
_entity.type
_entity.pdbx_description
1 polymer ?
#
loop_
_entity_poly.entity_id
_entity_poly.type
_entity_poly.pdbx_seq_one_letter_code
_entity_poly.pdbx_strand_id
1 'polypeptide(L)'
;MSPCVSRALFRRPLAALVCLLALLVPASRAAAEPGIRILNSLATADLQLNALTTNRESLKALSSGPLSSKAFASDERLAHQLEHPPALRVMDYLVGCALAPGQKVEWKSLKGEFHTFEGEAGLCPEWERDAPSPECLGYVTACLLARNNAYHLEVELSMRGEDPRDPKRFNPSGASEEWSPMFLPCLAGGFGLEPECGWLGENVGRCTPGEVVTVAAGAPAPDTCTGKVGDIGGDRVLRVCEDARGCTRGDALADADRNKCGGIAPSATFICPASGEYSVMSAPYNRSTPPGTWVRPQATAGAYPAAPFGAFTFREGAFYGNLFDPDALSIEVLLDHEKDFAPYLVRKSYQGYPYLNVFACHSRDWVSGDDHLRSRICANATVGGDSLHGCLALPTGPCEPGSGSTLPRRCDDDDGDKVLGDGDFEGCQDASGFSHPEPITVFLRSPCDVLPEKSRQVCTKKCTYTSYPPRCTTTCRPKSPGECLLATTQPPPQQ
;
A
#
# COMPACT_ATOMS: atom_id res chain seq x y z
N MET A 1 -60.55 17.32 58.24
CA MET A 1 -60.59 18.78 58.01
C MET A 1 -59.50 19.11 57.00
N SER A 2 -59.89 19.58 55.82
CA SER A 2 -59.01 19.96 54.69
C SER A 2 -58.14 21.20 55.03
N PRO A 3 -57.15 21.60 54.19
CA PRO A 3 -57.45 22.20 52.89
C PRO A 3 -56.57 21.76 51.70
N CYS A 4 -57.19 21.95 50.54
CA CYS A 4 -56.66 21.86 49.17
C CYS A 4 -55.50 22.83 48.90
N VAL A 5 -54.59 22.45 47.99
CA VAL A 5 -54.04 23.37 46.98
C VAL A 5 -53.90 22.64 45.64
N SER A 6 -54.52 23.20 44.61
CA SER A 6 -54.43 22.88 43.18
C SER A 6 -53.51 23.87 42.47
N ARG A 7 -52.77 23.42 41.44
CA ARG A 7 -52.26 24.15 40.24
C ARG A 7 -51.05 23.39 39.68
N ALA A 8 -50.76 23.30 38.38
CA ALA A 8 -51.46 23.55 37.14
C ALA A 8 -50.59 22.91 36.03
N LEU A 9 -51.24 22.36 35.02
CA LEU A 9 -50.62 21.86 33.79
C LEU A 9 -49.99 23.00 32.98
N PHE A 10 -48.73 22.85 32.56
CA PHE A 10 -48.19 23.51 31.37
C PHE A 10 -47.28 22.54 30.61
N ARG A 11 -47.83 21.93 29.56
CA ARG A 11 -47.09 21.27 28.48
C ARG A 11 -46.51 22.36 27.57
N ARG A 12 -45.22 22.26 27.20
CA ARG A 12 -44.65 22.90 26.01
C ARG A 12 -44.15 21.82 25.04
N PRO A 13 -44.60 21.80 23.77
CA PRO A 13 -44.00 20.96 22.74
C PRO A 13 -42.90 21.75 22.04
N LEU A 14 -41.65 21.32 22.18
CA LEU A 14 -40.51 21.88 21.44
C LEU A 14 -39.51 20.75 21.21
N ALA A 15 -39.93 19.74 20.44
CA ALA A 15 -39.09 18.59 20.07
C ALA A 15 -39.49 18.02 18.71
N ALA A 16 -39.77 18.88 17.72
CA ALA A 16 -40.18 18.44 16.39
C ALA A 16 -39.63 19.29 15.23
N LEU A 17 -38.53 20.02 15.43
CA LEU A 17 -37.93 20.84 14.37
C LEU A 17 -36.39 20.79 14.33
N VAL A 18 -35.79 19.62 14.62
CA VAL A 18 -34.35 19.38 14.44
C VAL A 18 -34.06 18.17 13.51
N CYS A 19 -35.06 17.33 13.19
CA CYS A 19 -34.83 16.13 12.36
C CYS A 19 -35.01 16.30 10.85
N LEU A 20 -35.37 17.48 10.32
CA LEU A 20 -35.60 17.66 8.87
C LEU A 20 -34.46 18.34 8.09
N LEU A 21 -33.38 18.80 8.75
CA LEU A 21 -32.23 19.43 8.08
C LEU A 21 -31.05 18.48 7.82
N ALA A 22 -31.10 17.25 8.30
CA ALA A 22 -30.06 16.23 8.04
C ALA A 22 -30.27 15.44 6.74
N LEU A 23 -31.39 15.67 6.01
CA LEU A 23 -31.73 14.94 4.78
C LEU A 23 -31.42 15.71 3.48
N LEU A 24 -30.76 16.87 3.56
CA LEU A 24 -30.41 17.71 2.41
C LEU A 24 -28.92 18.06 2.32
N VAL A 25 -28.06 17.36 3.06
CA VAL A 25 -26.64 17.34 2.69
C VAL A 25 -26.56 16.35 1.53
N PRO A 26 -26.23 16.76 0.30
CA PRO A 26 -25.84 15.77 -0.70
C PRO A 26 -24.68 15.02 -0.07
N ALA A 27 -24.86 13.72 0.16
CA ALA A 27 -23.72 12.86 0.43
C ALA A 27 -22.74 13.14 -0.72
N SER A 28 -21.65 13.84 -0.42
CA SER A 28 -20.49 13.93 -1.29
C SER A 28 -20.28 12.52 -1.82
N ARG A 29 -20.24 12.35 -3.16
CA ARG A 29 -20.15 11.07 -3.88
C ARG A 29 -18.82 10.34 -3.60
N ALA A 30 -18.58 10.05 -2.33
CA ALA A 30 -17.27 9.87 -1.75
C ALA A 30 -17.40 9.00 -0.50
N ALA A 31 -18.06 7.85 -0.62
CA ALA A 31 -18.44 7.03 0.53
C ALA A 31 -17.63 5.74 0.69
N ALA A 32 -16.88 5.30 -0.32
CA ALA A 32 -15.97 4.17 -0.15
C ALA A 32 -14.66 4.45 -0.85
N GLU A 33 -13.57 4.00 -0.23
CA GLU A 33 -12.30 3.91 -0.91
C GLU A 33 -12.15 2.47 -1.43
N PRO A 34 -11.65 2.28 -2.65
CA PRO A 34 -11.57 0.96 -3.27
C PRO A 34 -10.62 0.02 -2.54
N GLY A 35 -10.88 -1.28 -2.66
CA GLY A 35 -10.00 -2.34 -2.20
C GLY A 35 -10.19 -2.81 -0.77
N ILE A 36 -9.53 -3.93 -0.46
CA ILE A 36 -9.44 -4.48 0.90
C ILE A 36 -8.36 -3.72 1.67
N ARG A 37 -8.72 -3.22 2.86
CA ARG A 37 -7.80 -2.54 3.79
C ARG A 37 -7.10 -3.58 4.67
N ILE A 38 -5.78 -3.65 4.62
CA ILE A 38 -5.03 -4.67 5.38
C ILE A 38 -3.63 -4.19 5.77
N LEU A 39 -3.07 -4.74 6.85
CA LEU A 39 -1.69 -4.44 7.26
C LEU A 39 -0.69 -5.37 6.58
N ASN A 40 0.47 -4.82 6.24
CA ASN A 40 1.63 -5.56 5.76
C ASN A 40 2.57 -6.03 6.88
N SER A 41 2.05 -6.71 7.90
CA SER A 41 2.85 -7.08 9.07
C SER A 41 3.58 -8.44 8.95
N LEU A 42 3.49 -9.15 7.82
CA LEU A 42 4.15 -10.45 7.65
C LEU A 42 5.63 -10.27 7.35
N ALA A 43 6.51 -10.59 8.31
CA ALA A 43 7.95 -10.47 8.08
C ALA A 43 8.39 -11.29 6.86
N THR A 44 9.12 -10.65 5.94
CA THR A 44 9.64 -11.31 4.74
C THR A 44 10.49 -12.52 5.11
N ALA A 45 11.26 -12.42 6.20
CA ALA A 45 12.08 -13.50 6.74
C ALA A 45 11.27 -14.74 7.14
N ASP A 46 10.04 -14.56 7.62
CA ASP A 46 9.17 -15.67 8.02
C ASP A 46 8.52 -16.33 6.81
N LEU A 47 8.00 -15.53 5.88
CA LEU A 47 7.36 -16.07 4.68
C LEU A 47 8.37 -16.81 3.80
N GLN A 48 9.62 -16.34 3.70
CA GLN A 48 10.60 -16.94 2.79
C GLN A 48 11.07 -18.32 3.23
N LEU A 49 11.12 -18.57 4.54
CA LEU A 49 11.73 -19.76 5.12
C LEU A 49 10.97 -20.22 6.35
N ASN A 50 9.90 -20.94 6.09
CA ASN A 50 9.12 -21.59 7.11
C ASN A 50 8.83 -23.04 6.73
N ALA A 51 8.48 -23.86 7.71
CA ALA A 51 8.33 -25.28 7.49
C ALA A 51 6.98 -25.65 6.85
N LEU A 52 6.05 -24.68 6.71
CA LEU A 52 4.73 -24.89 6.13
C LEU A 52 4.74 -24.68 4.62
N THR A 53 5.20 -23.52 4.16
CA THR A 53 5.20 -23.18 2.73
C THR A 53 6.55 -23.37 2.07
N THR A 54 7.65 -23.54 2.81
CA THR A 54 8.96 -23.92 2.26
C THR A 54 9.21 -25.42 2.46
N ASN A 55 8.19 -26.26 2.24
CA ASN A 55 8.26 -27.72 2.40
C ASN A 55 7.38 -28.39 1.33
N ARG A 56 7.96 -29.26 0.49
CA ARG A 56 7.26 -29.82 -0.67
C ARG A 56 6.07 -30.69 -0.27
N GLU A 57 6.19 -31.47 0.79
CA GLU A 57 5.10 -32.35 1.24
C GLU A 57 3.95 -31.58 1.87
N SER A 58 4.27 -30.50 2.59
CA SER A 58 3.26 -29.58 3.13
C SER A 58 2.54 -28.81 2.03
N LEU A 59 3.26 -28.35 1.00
CA LEU A 59 2.64 -27.71 -0.17
C LEU A 59 1.69 -28.65 -0.91
N LYS A 60 2.07 -29.92 -1.10
CA LYS A 60 1.17 -30.94 -1.67
C LYS A 60 -0.08 -31.11 -0.81
N ALA A 61 0.06 -31.15 0.52
CA ALA A 61 -1.08 -31.29 1.43
C ALA A 61 -2.01 -30.05 1.39
N LEU A 62 -1.45 -28.84 1.42
CA LEU A 62 -2.20 -27.58 1.34
C LEU A 62 -2.98 -27.45 0.01
N SER A 63 -2.35 -27.81 -1.11
CA SER A 63 -2.95 -27.68 -2.45
C SER A 63 -3.90 -28.82 -2.84
N SER A 64 -3.92 -29.93 -2.10
CA SER A 64 -4.79 -31.08 -2.40
C SER A 64 -5.91 -31.31 -1.40
N GLY A 65 -5.99 -30.50 -0.34
CA GLY A 65 -6.96 -30.67 0.73
C GLY A 65 -7.44 -29.34 1.32
N PRO A 66 -8.41 -29.41 2.25
CA PRO A 66 -8.99 -28.23 2.86
C PRO A 66 -8.08 -27.56 3.89
N LEU A 67 -8.07 -26.24 3.93
CA LEU A 67 -7.49 -25.39 4.96
C LEU A 67 -8.41 -25.40 6.20
N SER A 68 -8.34 -26.47 7.00
CA SER A 68 -9.25 -26.70 8.14
C SER A 68 -8.54 -27.28 9.36
N SER A 69 -9.13 -27.09 10.55
CA SER A 69 -8.63 -27.68 11.80
C SER A 69 -8.47 -29.20 11.72
N LYS A 70 -9.38 -29.87 11.00
CA LYS A 70 -9.34 -31.31 10.80
C LYS A 70 -8.11 -31.73 9.99
N ALA A 71 -7.80 -31.03 8.90
CA ALA A 71 -6.64 -31.33 8.07
C ALA A 71 -5.34 -31.24 8.90
N PHE A 72 -5.17 -30.17 9.67
CA PHE A 72 -4.01 -29.97 10.53
C PHE A 72 -3.95 -30.94 11.73
N ALA A 73 -5.08 -31.54 12.13
CA ALA A 73 -5.10 -32.58 13.16
C ALA A 73 -4.81 -33.99 12.62
N SER A 74 -5.08 -34.26 11.33
CA SER A 74 -5.02 -35.61 10.76
C SER A 74 -3.88 -35.85 9.76
N ASP A 75 -3.36 -34.80 9.11
CA ASP A 75 -2.28 -34.94 8.12
C ASP A 75 -0.93 -34.59 8.74
N GLU A 76 -0.07 -35.59 8.93
CA GLU A 76 1.27 -35.43 9.52
C GLU A 76 2.15 -34.47 8.71
N ARG A 77 1.89 -34.30 7.40
CA ARG A 77 2.62 -33.36 6.54
C ARG A 77 2.34 -31.91 6.91
N LEU A 78 1.23 -31.63 7.59
CA LEU A 78 0.82 -30.30 8.07
C LEU A 78 0.98 -30.16 9.59
N ALA A 79 0.58 -31.18 10.36
CA ALA A 79 0.40 -31.13 11.80
C ALA A 79 1.64 -30.62 12.56
N HIS A 80 2.83 -31.04 12.14
CA HIS A 80 4.08 -30.71 12.82
C HIS A 80 4.73 -29.43 12.31
N GLN A 81 4.36 -28.92 11.14
CA GLN A 81 5.07 -27.77 10.55
C GLN A 81 4.87 -26.50 11.36
N LEU A 82 3.72 -26.38 12.02
CA LEU A 82 3.37 -25.24 12.87
C LEU A 82 4.15 -25.20 14.20
N GLU A 83 4.93 -26.24 14.52
CA GLU A 83 5.92 -26.17 15.61
C GLU A 83 7.07 -25.19 15.29
N HIS A 84 7.27 -24.89 14.01
CA HIS A 84 8.22 -23.86 13.58
C HIS A 84 7.59 -22.46 13.76
N PRO A 85 8.13 -21.56 14.61
CA PRO A 85 7.47 -20.27 14.89
C PRO A 85 7.24 -19.38 13.66
N PRO A 86 8.14 -19.28 12.67
CA PRO A 86 7.84 -18.66 11.37
C PRO A 86 6.65 -19.28 10.63
N ALA A 87 6.49 -20.60 10.67
CA ALA A 87 5.36 -21.29 10.02
C ALA A 87 4.04 -20.98 10.73
N LEU A 88 4.07 -20.91 12.07
CA LEU A 88 2.93 -20.49 12.88
C LEU A 88 2.48 -19.06 12.52
N ARG A 89 3.44 -18.14 12.32
CA ARG A 89 3.13 -16.78 11.85
C ARG A 89 2.58 -16.79 10.43
N VAL A 90 3.21 -17.51 9.50
CA VAL A 90 2.71 -17.62 8.12
C VAL A 90 1.29 -18.20 8.06
N MET A 91 0.95 -19.14 8.96
CA MET A 91 -0.40 -19.71 9.04
C MET A 91 -1.48 -18.66 9.38
N ASP A 92 -1.18 -17.71 10.26
CA ASP A 92 -2.09 -16.61 10.61
C ASP A 92 -2.46 -15.78 9.36
N TYR A 93 -1.45 -15.40 8.58
CA TYR A 93 -1.64 -14.64 7.34
C TYR A 93 -2.25 -15.48 6.21
N LEU A 94 -1.93 -16.77 6.13
CA LEU A 94 -2.51 -17.70 5.17
C LEU A 94 -4.02 -17.81 5.39
N VAL A 95 -4.44 -18.05 6.63
CA VAL A 95 -5.86 -18.13 7.00
C VAL A 95 -6.54 -16.76 6.82
N GLY A 96 -5.89 -15.68 7.24
CA GLY A 96 -6.40 -14.32 7.06
C GLY A 96 -6.62 -13.96 5.58
N CYS A 97 -5.70 -14.32 4.69
CA CYS A 97 -5.85 -14.08 3.25
C CYS A 97 -6.91 -14.99 2.62
N ALA A 98 -6.92 -16.28 2.95
CA ALA A 98 -7.78 -17.26 2.30
C ALA A 98 -9.23 -17.19 2.80
N LEU A 99 -9.45 -17.27 4.12
CA LEU A 99 -10.77 -17.49 4.69
C LEU A 99 -11.48 -16.17 4.99
N ALA A 100 -12.81 -16.19 4.91
CA ALA A 100 -13.66 -15.04 5.18
C ALA A 100 -13.83 -14.81 6.69
N PRO A 101 -14.23 -13.60 7.12
CA PRO A 101 -14.52 -13.32 8.52
C PRO A 101 -15.53 -14.33 9.11
N GLY A 102 -15.18 -14.92 10.24
CA GLY A 102 -15.97 -15.94 10.94
C GLY A 102 -15.60 -17.39 10.61
N GLN A 103 -14.82 -17.64 9.55
CA GLN A 103 -14.13 -18.91 9.35
C GLN A 103 -12.83 -18.92 10.16
N LYS A 104 -12.40 -20.10 10.63
CA LYS A 104 -11.20 -20.23 11.44
C LYS A 104 -10.54 -21.61 11.31
N VAL A 105 -9.25 -21.65 11.58
CA VAL A 105 -8.48 -22.88 11.76
C VAL A 105 -7.96 -22.95 13.18
N GLU A 106 -8.15 -24.09 13.83
CA GLU A 106 -7.65 -24.36 15.16
C GLU A 106 -6.57 -25.44 15.09
N TRP A 107 -5.47 -25.22 15.79
CA TRP A 107 -4.36 -26.17 15.88
C TRP A 107 -3.90 -26.29 17.32
N LYS A 108 -3.43 -27.48 17.70
CA LYS A 108 -2.89 -27.76 19.03
C LYS A 108 -1.45 -28.21 18.89
N SER A 109 -0.53 -27.50 19.54
CA SER A 109 0.88 -27.88 19.55
C SER A 109 1.11 -29.20 20.31
N LEU A 110 2.27 -29.79 20.11
CA LEU A 110 2.74 -30.98 20.83
C LEU A 110 2.86 -30.73 22.34
N LYS A 111 3.10 -29.47 22.75
CA LYS A 111 3.11 -29.03 24.15
C LYS A 111 1.70 -28.82 24.72
N GLY A 112 0.68 -28.96 23.87
CA GLY A 112 -0.73 -28.87 24.23
C GLY A 112 -1.29 -27.45 24.21
N GLU A 113 -0.56 -26.49 23.66
CA GLU A 113 -1.01 -25.11 23.49
C GLU A 113 -1.99 -25.02 22.31
N PHE A 114 -3.09 -24.29 22.49
CA PHE A 114 -4.09 -24.12 21.45
C PHE A 114 -3.88 -22.77 20.74
N HIS A 115 -3.91 -22.82 19.41
CA HIS A 115 -3.85 -21.66 18.53
C HIS A 115 -5.12 -21.60 17.69
N THR A 116 -5.60 -20.39 17.45
CA THR A 116 -6.73 -20.10 16.57
C THR A 116 -6.29 -19.05 15.56
N PHE A 117 -6.49 -19.34 14.28
CA PHE A 117 -6.23 -18.45 13.16
C PHE A 117 -7.56 -18.05 12.56
N GLU A 118 -7.81 -16.75 12.41
CA GLU A 118 -9.10 -16.22 11.95
C GLU A 118 -9.02 -15.74 10.50
N GLY A 119 -10.08 -15.98 9.73
CA GLY A 119 -10.21 -15.42 8.38
C GLY A 119 -10.43 -13.91 8.40
N GLU A 120 -9.91 -13.21 7.39
CA GLU A 120 -10.00 -11.74 7.27
C GLU A 120 -10.46 -11.31 5.87
N ALA A 121 -9.60 -11.49 4.85
CA ALA A 121 -9.82 -10.99 3.50
C ALA A 121 -10.79 -11.85 2.70
N GLY A 122 -10.87 -13.17 2.97
CA GLY A 122 -11.82 -14.06 2.30
C GLY A 122 -11.60 -14.20 0.80
N LEU A 123 -10.34 -14.29 0.35
CA LEU A 123 -10.03 -14.41 -1.08
C LEU A 123 -10.31 -15.81 -1.65
N CYS A 124 -10.39 -16.82 -0.79
CA CYS A 124 -10.70 -18.20 -1.13
C CYS A 124 -11.44 -18.93 0.02
N PRO A 125 -12.67 -18.50 0.34
CA PRO A 125 -13.43 -19.03 1.47
C PRO A 125 -13.82 -20.51 1.30
N GLU A 126 -13.85 -21.03 0.07
CA GLU A 126 -14.12 -22.43 -0.24
C GLU A 126 -13.02 -23.38 0.25
N TRP A 127 -11.78 -22.89 0.43
CA TRP A 127 -10.66 -23.70 0.87
C TRP A 127 -10.86 -24.28 2.27
N GLU A 128 -11.75 -23.71 3.08
CA GLU A 128 -12.13 -24.30 4.38
C GLU A 128 -12.65 -25.75 4.22
N ARG A 129 -13.32 -26.06 3.11
CA ARG A 129 -14.06 -27.32 2.92
C ARG A 129 -13.49 -28.20 1.84
N ASP A 130 -12.98 -27.60 0.77
CA ASP A 130 -12.51 -28.29 -0.42
C ASP A 130 -11.06 -27.95 -0.74
N ALA A 131 -10.44 -28.73 -1.63
CA ALA A 131 -9.14 -28.37 -2.19
C ALA A 131 -9.25 -27.05 -2.98
N PRO A 132 -8.23 -26.17 -2.91
CA PRO A 132 -8.27 -24.87 -3.55
C PRO A 132 -8.16 -25.00 -5.08
N SER A 133 -8.79 -24.09 -5.82
CA SER A 133 -8.54 -23.96 -7.26
C SER A 133 -7.19 -23.28 -7.53
N PRO A 134 -6.62 -23.39 -8.75
CA PRO A 134 -5.42 -22.66 -9.12
C PRO A 134 -5.57 -21.14 -8.93
N GLU A 135 -6.72 -20.58 -9.27
CA GLU A 135 -7.00 -19.14 -9.14
C GLU A 135 -7.04 -18.72 -7.67
N CYS A 136 -7.67 -19.54 -6.82
CA CYS A 136 -7.65 -19.36 -5.37
C CYS A 136 -6.20 -19.30 -4.83
N LEU A 137 -5.34 -20.23 -5.25
CA LEU A 137 -3.93 -20.23 -4.85
C LEU A 137 -3.19 -18.98 -5.36
N GLY A 138 -3.55 -18.48 -6.55
CA GLY A 138 -3.06 -17.23 -7.12
C GLY A 138 -3.37 -16.02 -6.23
N TYR A 139 -4.64 -15.78 -5.92
CA TYR A 139 -5.05 -14.67 -5.06
C TYR A 139 -4.44 -14.73 -3.66
N VAL A 140 -4.39 -15.92 -3.06
CA VAL A 140 -3.79 -16.08 -1.73
C VAL A 140 -2.27 -15.84 -1.78
N THR A 141 -1.59 -16.29 -2.83
CA THR A 141 -0.17 -15.98 -3.06
C THR A 141 0.05 -14.48 -3.15
N ALA A 142 -0.73 -13.79 -3.98
CA ALA A 142 -0.66 -12.36 -4.17
C ALA A 142 -0.92 -11.58 -2.86
N CYS A 143 -1.89 -12.02 -2.05
CA CYS A 143 -2.20 -11.42 -0.75
C CYS A 143 -1.06 -11.59 0.27
N LEU A 144 -0.48 -12.79 0.37
CA LEU A 144 0.66 -13.04 1.25
C LEU A 144 1.86 -12.15 0.89
N LEU A 145 2.10 -11.94 -0.41
CA LEU A 145 3.16 -11.06 -0.89
C LEU A 145 2.85 -9.58 -0.65
N ALA A 146 1.60 -9.15 -0.88
CA ALA A 146 1.18 -7.79 -0.54
C ALA A 146 1.44 -7.49 0.94
N ARG A 147 1.15 -8.45 1.82
CA ARG A 147 1.35 -8.34 3.27
C ARG A 147 2.80 -8.52 3.74
N ASN A 148 3.74 -8.87 2.85
CA ASN A 148 5.13 -9.11 3.22
C ASN A 148 5.78 -7.86 3.86
N ASN A 149 6.94 -7.99 4.51
CA ASN A 149 7.57 -6.88 5.22
C ASN A 149 9.03 -7.13 5.55
N ALA A 150 9.91 -6.62 4.71
CA ALA A 150 11.35 -6.75 4.94
C ALA A 150 11.89 -5.79 6.01
N TYR A 151 11.13 -4.74 6.36
CA TYR A 151 11.57 -3.70 7.29
C TYR A 151 10.83 -3.72 8.64
N HIS A 152 9.88 -4.64 8.82
CA HIS A 152 8.99 -4.70 9.99
C HIS A 152 8.24 -3.38 10.24
N LEU A 153 7.89 -2.67 9.17
CA LEU A 153 7.11 -1.44 9.21
C LEU A 153 5.63 -1.78 9.00
N GLU A 154 4.80 -1.63 10.02
CA GLU A 154 3.37 -1.84 9.87
C GLU A 154 2.73 -0.69 9.10
N VAL A 155 2.27 -1.00 7.89
CA VAL A 155 1.67 -0.07 6.94
C VAL A 155 0.34 -0.66 6.51
N GLU A 156 -0.71 0.15 6.65
CA GLU A 156 -2.00 -0.16 6.05
C GLU A 156 -1.87 -0.03 4.53
N LEU A 157 -2.47 -0.98 3.81
CA LEU A 157 -2.48 -1.07 2.36
C LEU A 157 -3.91 -1.08 1.83
N SER A 158 -4.06 -0.73 0.55
CA SER A 158 -5.20 -1.12 -0.28
C SER A 158 -4.78 -2.30 -1.14
N MET A 159 -5.47 -3.43 -1.05
CA MET A 159 -5.37 -4.49 -2.05
C MET A 159 -6.52 -4.36 -3.04
N ARG A 160 -6.21 -4.29 -4.33
CA ARG A 160 -7.19 -4.22 -5.44
C ARG A 160 -6.86 -5.28 -6.47
N GLY A 161 -7.85 -5.69 -7.24
CA GLY A 161 -7.78 -6.78 -8.21
C GLY A 161 -9.19 -7.23 -8.56
N GLU A 162 -9.32 -8.09 -9.55
CA GLU A 162 -10.62 -8.61 -9.96
C GLU A 162 -10.77 -10.09 -9.70
N ASP A 163 -11.97 -10.52 -9.33
CA ASP A 163 -12.37 -11.92 -9.42
C ASP A 163 -13.61 -12.05 -10.32
N PRO A 164 -13.48 -12.58 -11.55
CA PRO A 164 -14.60 -12.78 -12.45
C PRO A 164 -15.74 -13.63 -11.87
N ARG A 165 -15.45 -14.47 -10.86
CA ARG A 165 -16.44 -15.32 -10.17
C ARG A 165 -17.20 -14.55 -9.10
N ASP A 166 -16.59 -13.52 -8.52
CA ASP A 166 -17.17 -12.66 -7.48
C ASP A 166 -16.63 -11.22 -7.58
N PRO A 167 -17.31 -10.34 -8.34
CA PRO A 167 -16.89 -8.95 -8.52
C PRO A 167 -16.82 -8.11 -7.23
N LYS A 168 -17.37 -8.62 -6.11
CA LYS A 168 -17.32 -7.93 -4.81
C LYS A 168 -16.13 -8.32 -3.96
N ARG A 169 -15.36 -9.34 -4.36
CA ARG A 169 -14.26 -9.89 -3.57
C ARG A 169 -13.24 -8.83 -3.16
N PHE A 170 -12.80 -8.03 -4.12
CA PHE A 170 -11.87 -6.91 -3.91
C PHE A 170 -12.59 -5.56 -3.83
N ASN A 171 -13.90 -5.55 -3.98
CA ASN A 171 -14.74 -4.37 -3.98
C ASN A 171 -15.77 -4.43 -2.84
N PRO A 172 -15.33 -4.22 -1.59
CA PRO A 172 -16.21 -4.29 -0.43
C PRO A 172 -17.29 -3.21 -0.45
N SER A 173 -17.09 -2.12 -1.19
CA SER A 173 -18.09 -1.06 -1.36
C SER A 173 -19.26 -1.48 -2.25
N GLY A 174 -18.99 -2.38 -3.20
CA GLY A 174 -19.90 -2.76 -4.26
C GLY A 174 -20.15 -1.65 -5.29
N ALA A 175 -19.33 -0.61 -5.32
CA ALA A 175 -19.41 0.47 -6.31
C ALA A 175 -18.92 -0.03 -7.67
N SER A 176 -19.63 0.29 -8.75
CA SER A 176 -19.18 -0.07 -10.11
C SER A 176 -18.10 0.85 -10.67
N GLU A 177 -17.89 1.98 -10.01
CA GLU A 177 -16.89 2.99 -10.35
C GLU A 177 -16.31 3.54 -9.04
N GLU A 178 -15.00 3.54 -8.94
CA GLU A 178 -14.25 3.90 -7.74
C GLU A 178 -13.42 5.17 -7.93
N TRP A 179 -13.06 5.74 -6.79
CA TRP A 179 -13.32 7.16 -6.58
C TRP A 179 -12.38 8.16 -7.28
N SER A 180 -11.41 7.76 -8.09
CA SER A 180 -10.85 8.75 -9.02
C SER A 180 -9.86 8.22 -10.06
N PRO A 181 -10.28 8.12 -11.33
CA PRO A 181 -9.37 8.04 -12.48
C PRO A 181 -8.28 9.12 -12.48
N MET A 182 -8.43 10.20 -11.70
CA MET A 182 -7.44 11.27 -11.60
C MET A 182 -6.10 10.85 -11.02
N PHE A 183 -6.07 9.80 -10.19
CA PHE A 183 -4.84 9.24 -9.65
C PHE A 183 -4.22 8.18 -10.57
N LEU A 184 -4.94 7.77 -11.61
CA LEU A 184 -4.44 6.85 -12.62
C LEU A 184 -3.62 7.60 -13.67
N PRO A 185 -2.66 6.94 -14.33
CA PRO A 185 -1.93 7.45 -15.48
C PRO A 185 -2.82 8.08 -16.55
N CYS A 186 -2.30 9.15 -17.15
CA CYS A 186 -2.89 9.66 -18.39
C CYS A 186 -2.48 8.80 -19.58
N LEU A 187 -3.39 7.96 -20.09
CA LEU A 187 -3.16 7.15 -21.30
C LEU A 187 -2.79 8.02 -22.52
N ALA A 188 -3.48 9.16 -22.70
CA ALA A 188 -3.22 10.09 -23.80
C ALA A 188 -2.13 11.14 -23.49
N GLY A 189 -1.46 11.05 -22.34
CA GLY A 189 -0.60 12.13 -21.83
C GLY A 189 -1.41 13.40 -21.53
N GLY A 190 -0.81 14.57 -21.74
CA GLY A 190 -1.43 15.86 -21.48
C GLY A 190 -0.49 16.87 -20.84
N PHE A 191 -0.93 18.13 -20.77
CA PHE A 191 -0.12 19.25 -20.27
C PHE A 191 -0.88 20.11 -19.27
N GLY A 192 -0.17 20.65 -18.27
CA GLY A 192 -0.69 21.64 -17.34
C GLY A 192 -1.73 21.09 -16.37
N LEU A 193 -2.79 21.89 -16.17
CA LEU A 193 -3.85 21.69 -15.19
C LEU A 193 -5.08 20.95 -15.74
N GLU A 194 -5.23 20.89 -17.06
CA GLU A 194 -6.38 20.30 -17.75
C GLU A 194 -6.55 18.79 -17.49
N PRO A 195 -5.50 17.95 -17.45
CA PRO A 195 -5.69 16.51 -17.29
C PRO A 195 -6.24 16.13 -15.91
N GLU A 196 -7.34 15.38 -15.89
CA GLU A 196 -7.91 14.72 -14.71
C GLU A 196 -7.32 13.30 -14.57
N CYS A 197 -5.99 13.19 -14.61
CA CYS A 197 -5.20 11.97 -14.51
C CYS A 197 -3.75 12.32 -14.13
N GLY A 198 -3.01 11.33 -13.62
CA GLY A 198 -1.60 11.41 -13.26
C GLY A 198 -1.33 12.29 -12.03
N TRP A 199 -2.34 12.51 -11.20
CA TRP A 199 -2.20 13.26 -9.97
C TRP A 199 -1.67 12.36 -8.84
N LEU A 200 -0.86 12.95 -7.98
CA LEU A 200 -0.33 12.36 -6.76
C LEU A 200 -0.89 13.13 -5.56
N GLY A 201 -1.45 12.41 -4.59
CA GLY A 201 -1.78 12.98 -3.29
C GLY A 201 -0.50 13.36 -2.53
N GLU A 202 -0.37 14.63 -2.13
CA GLU A 202 0.78 15.09 -1.36
C GLU A 202 0.52 14.90 0.14
N ASN A 203 -0.22 15.82 0.77
CA ASN A 203 -0.59 15.77 2.19
C ASN A 203 -1.84 16.62 2.44
N VAL A 204 -2.35 16.56 3.68
CA VAL A 204 -3.40 17.44 4.20
C VAL A 204 -2.77 18.57 5.01
N GLY A 205 -3.27 19.79 4.83
CA GLY A 205 -2.95 20.97 5.63
C GLY A 205 -4.10 21.40 6.53
N ARG A 206 -3.78 22.26 7.50
CA ARG A 206 -4.74 22.89 8.41
C ARG A 206 -4.57 24.41 8.41
N CYS A 207 -5.66 25.13 8.45
CA CYS A 207 -5.67 26.60 8.46
C CYS A 207 -6.87 27.15 9.24
N THR A 208 -6.86 28.44 9.54
CA THR A 208 -8.01 29.09 10.19
C THR A 208 -9.09 29.34 9.14
N PRO A 209 -10.35 28.92 9.33
CA PRO A 209 -11.42 29.18 8.36
C PRO A 209 -11.51 30.66 7.95
N GLY A 210 -11.57 30.93 6.64
CA GLY A 210 -11.58 32.28 6.08
C GLY A 210 -10.22 32.96 5.94
N GLU A 211 -9.13 32.37 6.44
CA GLU A 211 -7.77 32.85 6.26
C GLU A 211 -7.30 32.69 4.81
N VAL A 212 -6.57 33.67 4.27
CA VAL A 212 -5.95 33.52 2.95
C VAL A 212 -4.68 32.67 3.08
N VAL A 213 -4.63 31.57 2.36
CA VAL A 213 -3.50 30.63 2.38
C VAL A 213 -2.90 30.56 0.98
N THR A 214 -1.58 30.70 0.89
CA THR A 214 -0.83 30.34 -0.31
C THR A 214 -0.04 29.06 -0.06
N VAL A 215 -0.24 28.06 -0.92
CA VAL A 215 0.58 26.86 -1.01
C VAL A 215 1.47 26.97 -2.25
N ALA A 216 2.78 26.74 -2.06
CA ALA A 216 3.76 26.83 -3.15
C ALA A 216 4.79 25.72 -3.06
N ALA A 217 5.34 25.36 -4.22
CA ALA A 217 6.42 24.38 -4.37
C ALA A 217 7.61 25.03 -5.08
N GLY A 218 8.44 25.72 -4.30
CA GLY A 218 9.64 26.40 -4.77
C GLY A 218 9.42 27.79 -5.35
N ALA A 219 8.18 28.28 -5.38
CA ALA A 219 7.88 29.64 -5.85
C ALA A 219 8.24 30.69 -4.79
N PRO A 220 8.58 31.92 -5.18
CA PRO A 220 8.72 33.01 -4.23
C PRO A 220 7.38 33.41 -3.61
N ALA A 221 7.41 34.22 -2.55
CA ALA A 221 6.18 34.78 -1.99
C ALA A 221 5.45 35.61 -3.07
N PRO A 222 4.13 35.42 -3.28
CA PRO A 222 3.43 35.94 -4.44
C PRO A 222 3.36 37.47 -4.51
N ASP A 223 3.37 38.17 -3.36
CA ASP A 223 3.22 39.63 -3.33
C ASP A 223 4.53 40.39 -3.50
N THR A 224 5.66 39.81 -3.08
CA THR A 224 6.97 40.47 -3.11
C THR A 224 7.92 39.87 -4.13
N CYS A 225 7.63 38.68 -4.65
CA CYS A 225 8.53 37.91 -5.50
C CYS A 225 9.91 37.66 -4.86
N THR A 226 9.96 37.60 -3.52
CA THR A 226 11.18 37.33 -2.76
C THR A 226 11.09 36.02 -1.99
N GLY A 227 12.25 35.45 -1.68
CA GLY A 227 12.33 34.21 -0.90
C GLY A 227 11.88 32.98 -1.70
N LYS A 228 11.59 31.90 -0.99
CA LYS A 228 11.18 30.62 -1.56
C LYS A 228 10.27 29.90 -0.58
N VAL A 229 9.11 29.46 -1.04
CA VAL A 229 8.13 28.69 -0.27
C VAL A 229 8.08 27.27 -0.86
N GLY A 230 8.50 26.29 -0.07
CA GLY A 230 8.62 24.89 -0.50
C GLY A 230 9.79 24.64 -1.45
N ASP A 231 9.80 23.48 -2.08
CA ASP A 231 10.79 23.09 -3.08
C ASP A 231 10.13 22.33 -4.24
N ILE A 232 10.84 22.24 -5.35
CA ILE A 232 10.42 21.49 -6.54
C ILE A 232 11.67 20.93 -7.24
N GLY A 233 11.53 19.72 -7.78
CA GLY A 233 12.45 19.13 -8.75
C GLY A 233 11.70 18.83 -10.04
N GLY A 234 12.09 19.49 -11.14
CA GLY A 234 11.40 19.40 -12.43
C GLY A 234 10.19 20.33 -12.55
N ASP A 235 9.39 20.13 -13.60
CA ASP A 235 8.20 20.95 -13.89
C ASP A 235 6.92 20.23 -13.44
N ARG A 236 6.19 20.82 -12.49
CA ARG A 236 4.99 20.23 -11.88
C ARG A 236 3.92 21.29 -11.65
N VAL A 237 2.70 20.82 -11.55
CA VAL A 237 1.51 21.61 -11.20
C VAL A 237 1.00 21.25 -9.81
N LEU A 238 0.26 22.16 -9.18
CA LEU A 238 -0.41 21.96 -7.90
C LEU A 238 -1.93 22.12 -8.05
N ARG A 239 -2.66 21.35 -7.25
CA ARG A 239 -4.10 21.52 -7.01
C ARG A 239 -4.37 21.46 -5.52
N VAL A 240 -5.23 22.34 -5.04
CA VAL A 240 -5.65 22.41 -3.64
C VAL A 240 -7.13 22.08 -3.58
N CYS A 241 -7.50 21.15 -2.70
CA CYS A 241 -8.83 20.61 -2.57
C CYS A 241 -9.37 20.81 -1.16
N GLU A 242 -10.68 20.94 -1.03
CA GLU A 242 -11.33 21.00 0.29
C GLU A 242 -11.36 19.61 0.97
N ASP A 243 -11.63 18.54 0.22
CA ASP A 243 -11.61 17.18 0.74
C ASP A 243 -10.17 16.68 0.94
N ALA A 244 -9.93 15.99 2.06
CA ALA A 244 -8.66 15.37 2.41
C ALA A 244 -8.16 14.34 1.38
N ARG A 245 -9.07 13.81 0.56
CA ARG A 245 -8.85 12.72 -0.39
C ARG A 245 -8.66 13.19 -1.83
N GLY A 246 -8.70 14.51 -2.07
CA GLY A 246 -8.49 15.11 -3.39
C GLY A 246 -9.78 15.60 -4.05
N CYS A 247 -9.64 16.11 -5.28
CA CYS A 247 -10.75 16.73 -6.02
C CYS A 247 -10.45 16.89 -7.51
N THR A 248 -11.50 16.84 -8.33
CA THR A 248 -11.41 17.25 -9.73
C THR A 248 -11.12 18.75 -9.84
N ARG A 249 -10.72 19.24 -11.01
CA ARG A 249 -10.47 20.68 -11.17
C ARG A 249 -11.69 21.54 -10.90
N GLY A 250 -12.88 21.06 -11.26
CA GLY A 250 -14.13 21.79 -11.06
C GLY A 250 -14.43 22.06 -9.58
N ASP A 251 -13.88 21.24 -8.69
CA ASP A 251 -14.07 21.29 -7.24
C ASP A 251 -12.83 21.82 -6.50
N ALA A 252 -11.81 22.28 -7.22
CA ALA A 252 -10.58 22.77 -6.62
C ALA A 252 -10.77 24.13 -5.94
N LEU A 253 -10.20 24.30 -4.75
CA LEU A 253 -10.10 25.58 -4.06
C LEU A 253 -9.18 26.54 -4.80
N ALA A 254 -8.08 25.99 -5.36
CA ALA A 254 -7.17 26.67 -6.25
C ALA A 254 -6.29 25.65 -7.00
N ASP A 255 -5.77 26.05 -8.15
CA ASP A 255 -4.77 25.29 -8.89
C ASP A 255 -3.69 26.23 -9.47
N ALA A 256 -2.51 25.68 -9.78
CA ALA A 256 -1.41 26.46 -10.32
C ALA A 256 -0.40 25.58 -11.08
N ASP A 257 -0.04 25.98 -12.30
CA ASP A 257 1.09 25.42 -13.05
C ASP A 257 2.34 26.30 -13.03
N ARG A 258 2.18 27.56 -12.60
CA ARG A 258 3.21 28.60 -12.53
C ARG A 258 2.95 29.50 -11.32
N ASN A 259 3.76 30.55 -11.17
CA ASN A 259 3.55 31.59 -10.17
C ASN A 259 3.55 32.99 -10.84
N LYS A 260 3.00 33.98 -10.13
CA LYS A 260 2.87 35.37 -10.62
C LYS A 260 4.21 36.06 -10.89
N CYS A 261 5.29 35.57 -10.27
CA CYS A 261 6.65 36.11 -10.40
C CYS A 261 7.44 35.47 -11.54
N GLY A 262 6.83 34.54 -12.29
CA GLY A 262 7.46 33.82 -13.39
C GLY A 262 8.24 32.57 -12.97
N GLY A 263 8.62 31.77 -13.96
CA GLY A 263 9.29 30.49 -13.76
C GLY A 263 8.33 29.32 -13.54
N ILE A 264 8.91 28.12 -13.43
CA ILE A 264 8.14 26.87 -13.46
C ILE A 264 7.52 26.48 -12.12
N ALA A 265 7.92 27.13 -11.03
CA ALA A 265 7.46 26.76 -9.70
C ALA A 265 5.99 27.18 -9.49
N PRO A 266 5.08 26.27 -9.13
CA PRO A 266 3.67 26.58 -8.95
C PRO A 266 3.38 27.22 -7.58
N SER A 267 2.38 28.09 -7.54
CA SER A 267 1.88 28.74 -6.32
C SER A 267 0.37 28.98 -6.41
N ALA A 268 -0.41 28.32 -5.57
CA ALA A 268 -1.87 28.41 -5.51
C ALA A 268 -2.30 29.18 -4.25
N THR A 269 -3.19 30.16 -4.40
CA THR A 269 -3.73 30.97 -3.28
C THR A 269 -5.23 30.80 -3.19
N PHE A 270 -5.74 30.53 -2.00
CA PHE A 270 -7.15 30.24 -1.73
C PHE A 270 -7.57 30.79 -0.36
N ILE A 271 -8.87 30.76 -0.10
CA ILE A 271 -9.44 31.06 1.21
C ILE A 271 -9.65 29.73 1.92
N CYS A 272 -9.12 29.60 3.13
CA CYS A 272 -9.24 28.41 3.95
C CYS A 272 -10.72 28.02 4.12
N PRO A 273 -11.10 26.77 3.82
CA PRO A 273 -12.49 26.33 3.86
C PRO A 273 -13.03 26.32 5.30
N ALA A 274 -14.35 26.19 5.42
CA ALA A 274 -15.04 26.15 6.72
C ALA A 274 -14.61 24.96 7.59
N SER A 275 -14.19 23.85 6.95
CA SER A 275 -13.63 22.67 7.61
C SER A 275 -12.32 22.96 8.36
N GLY A 276 -11.57 23.99 7.95
CA GLY A 276 -10.22 24.27 8.43
C GLY A 276 -9.15 23.29 7.91
N GLU A 277 -9.49 22.40 6.98
CA GLU A 277 -8.59 21.43 6.38
C GLU A 277 -8.62 21.53 4.85
N TYR A 278 -7.50 21.21 4.20
CA TYR A 278 -7.39 21.13 2.75
C TYR A 278 -6.38 20.06 2.37
N SER A 279 -6.51 19.45 1.20
CA SER A 279 -5.47 18.58 0.64
C SER A 279 -4.74 19.24 -0.53
N VAL A 280 -3.51 18.79 -0.75
CA VAL A 280 -2.70 19.23 -1.89
C VAL A 280 -2.39 18.03 -2.74
N MET A 281 -2.51 18.21 -4.05
CA MET A 281 -2.17 17.23 -5.06
C MET A 281 -1.17 17.84 -6.04
N SER A 282 -0.36 17.01 -6.66
CA SER A 282 0.59 17.44 -7.67
C SER A 282 0.69 16.50 -8.85
N ALA A 283 1.14 17.00 -9.99
CA ALA A 283 1.40 16.18 -11.17
C ALA A 283 2.54 16.77 -12.02
N PRO A 284 3.29 15.97 -12.80
CA PRO A 284 4.21 16.48 -13.81
C PRO A 284 3.48 17.40 -14.79
N TYR A 285 4.03 18.57 -15.11
CA TYR A 285 3.39 19.49 -16.08
C TYR A 285 3.11 18.78 -17.40
N ASN A 286 4.05 17.99 -17.91
CA ASN A 286 3.83 17.06 -19.02
C ASN A 286 3.61 15.65 -18.46
N ARG A 287 2.41 15.09 -18.67
CA ARG A 287 2.00 13.78 -18.14
C ARG A 287 2.72 12.58 -18.79
N SER A 288 3.49 12.83 -19.84
CA SER A 288 4.40 11.86 -20.48
C SER A 288 5.85 12.00 -20.02
N THR A 289 6.17 12.94 -19.13
CA THR A 289 7.50 13.03 -18.54
C THR A 289 7.77 11.79 -17.70
N PRO A 290 8.94 11.12 -17.87
CA PRO A 290 9.32 9.99 -17.05
C PRO A 290 9.27 10.33 -15.54
N PRO A 291 9.07 9.32 -14.68
CA PRO A 291 9.16 9.49 -13.24
C PRO A 291 10.47 10.19 -12.85
N GLY A 292 10.41 11.01 -11.81
CA GLY A 292 11.60 11.70 -11.29
C GLY A 292 11.39 13.15 -10.88
N THR A 293 10.27 13.75 -11.30
CA THR A 293 9.88 15.08 -10.83
C THR A 293 9.15 14.98 -9.50
N TRP A 294 9.30 15.98 -8.64
CA TRP A 294 8.67 16.01 -7.31
C TRP A 294 8.39 17.44 -6.85
N VAL A 295 7.43 17.60 -5.95
CA VAL A 295 7.21 18.85 -5.21
C VAL A 295 7.40 18.60 -3.72
N ARG A 296 7.75 19.64 -2.97
CA ARG A 296 7.64 19.71 -1.52
C ARG A 296 6.84 20.97 -1.19
N PRO A 297 5.50 20.89 -1.20
CA PRO A 297 4.67 22.06 -0.96
C PRO A 297 4.88 22.57 0.46
N GLN A 298 4.78 23.88 0.64
CA GLN A 298 4.71 24.55 1.94
C GLN A 298 3.61 25.60 1.89
N ALA A 299 3.00 25.85 3.04
CA ALA A 299 1.99 26.87 3.20
C ALA A 299 2.59 28.12 3.85
N THR A 300 2.11 29.28 3.42
CA THR A 300 2.46 30.59 4.01
C THR A 300 1.77 30.85 5.34
N ALA A 301 0.65 30.18 5.59
CA ALA A 301 -0.16 30.27 6.79
C ALA A 301 -0.69 28.88 7.18
N GLY A 302 -1.06 28.71 8.44
CA GLY A 302 -1.48 27.43 8.98
C GLY A 302 -0.34 26.41 9.15
N ALA A 303 -0.68 25.12 9.11
CA ALA A 303 0.25 24.01 9.24
C ALA A 303 0.18 23.11 7.99
N TYR A 304 1.33 22.90 7.35
CA TYR A 304 1.45 21.97 6.23
C TYR A 304 2.87 21.34 6.18
N PRO A 305 2.98 20.00 6.05
CA PRO A 305 1.90 19.03 6.15
C PRO A 305 1.39 18.92 7.60
N ALA A 306 0.09 18.69 7.78
CA ALA A 306 -0.55 18.47 9.08
C ALA A 306 -0.99 17.01 9.28
N ALA A 307 -1.34 16.30 8.19
CA ALA A 307 -1.67 14.89 8.19
C ALA A 307 -1.32 14.24 6.84
N PRO A 308 -1.17 12.90 6.79
CA PRO A 308 -1.08 12.17 5.52
C PRO A 308 -2.28 12.45 4.62
N PHE A 309 -2.10 12.24 3.31
CA PHE A 309 -3.20 12.33 2.34
C PHE A 309 -4.34 11.37 2.73
N GLY A 310 -5.59 11.77 2.49
CA GLY A 310 -6.75 11.05 3.00
C GLY A 310 -7.03 9.71 2.33
N ALA A 311 -6.40 9.42 1.18
CA ALA A 311 -6.71 8.27 0.33
C ALA A 311 -5.48 7.47 -0.11
N PHE A 312 -5.73 6.23 -0.53
CA PHE A 312 -4.73 5.32 -1.08
C PHE A 312 -4.59 5.52 -2.59
N THR A 313 -3.75 6.46 -2.97
CA THR A 313 -3.66 6.92 -4.36
C THR A 313 -2.42 6.41 -5.08
N PHE A 314 -1.50 5.79 -4.36
CA PHE A 314 -0.19 5.46 -4.91
C PHE A 314 -0.06 3.97 -5.21
N ARG A 315 0.08 3.59 -6.48
CA ARG A 315 0.32 2.19 -6.87
C ARG A 315 1.76 1.80 -6.58
N GLU A 316 1.94 0.81 -5.71
CA GLU A 316 3.26 0.21 -5.50
C GLU A 316 3.64 -0.66 -6.72
N GLY A 317 2.70 -1.51 -7.14
CA GLY A 317 2.90 -2.55 -8.15
C GLY A 317 1.88 -3.67 -7.94
N ALA A 318 2.14 -4.82 -8.56
CA ALA A 318 1.32 -6.02 -8.38
C ALA A 318 2.17 -7.24 -8.01
N PHE A 319 1.54 -8.14 -7.25
CA PHE A 319 2.07 -9.44 -6.87
C PHE A 319 1.20 -10.54 -7.47
N TYR A 320 1.80 -11.62 -7.97
CA TYR A 320 1.09 -12.70 -8.67
C TYR A 320 1.92 -13.99 -8.72
N GLY A 321 1.31 -15.08 -9.20
CA GLY A 321 1.93 -16.40 -9.29
C GLY A 321 1.36 -17.41 -8.30
N ASN A 322 2.07 -18.50 -8.06
CA ASN A 322 1.66 -19.59 -7.17
C ASN A 322 2.79 -20.00 -6.23
N LEU A 323 2.71 -19.56 -4.97
CA LEU A 323 3.63 -19.93 -3.90
C LEU A 323 3.45 -21.38 -3.43
N PHE A 324 2.31 -22.01 -3.78
CA PHE A 324 1.95 -23.35 -3.36
C PHE A 324 2.35 -24.44 -4.35
N ASP A 325 3.13 -24.11 -5.38
CA ASP A 325 3.65 -25.06 -6.36
C ASP A 325 4.84 -25.85 -5.76
N PRO A 326 4.67 -27.15 -5.45
CA PRO A 326 5.72 -27.98 -4.85
C PRO A 326 6.92 -28.21 -5.78
N ASP A 327 6.72 -28.13 -7.10
CA ASP A 327 7.75 -28.39 -8.10
C ASP A 327 8.59 -27.14 -8.40
N ALA A 328 8.03 -25.95 -8.13
CA ALA A 328 8.72 -24.66 -8.23
C ALA A 328 9.50 -24.28 -6.95
N LEU A 329 9.60 -25.17 -5.97
CA LEU A 329 10.31 -24.92 -4.72
C LEU A 329 11.80 -25.28 -4.84
N SER A 330 12.68 -24.27 -4.68
CA SER A 330 14.13 -24.43 -4.89
C SER A 330 14.94 -24.75 -3.62
N ILE A 331 14.31 -24.64 -2.45
CA ILE A 331 14.87 -24.96 -1.13
C ILE A 331 13.77 -25.47 -0.22
N GLU A 332 14.12 -26.32 0.75
CA GLU A 332 13.18 -26.83 1.75
C GLU A 332 13.69 -26.58 3.17
N VAL A 333 12.76 -26.20 4.04
CA VAL A 333 12.88 -26.15 5.50
C VAL A 333 12.16 -27.37 6.06
N LEU A 334 12.91 -28.25 6.70
CA LEU A 334 12.40 -29.47 7.33
C LEU A 334 12.60 -29.41 8.84
N LEU A 335 11.83 -30.20 9.58
CA LEU A 335 11.91 -30.30 11.03
C LEU A 335 12.52 -31.64 11.46
N ASP A 336 13.47 -31.59 12.37
CA ASP A 336 14.13 -32.78 12.92
C ASP A 336 13.35 -33.32 14.13
N HIS A 337 12.58 -34.38 13.91
CA HIS A 337 11.75 -35.03 14.93
C HIS A 337 12.56 -35.57 16.12
N GLU A 338 13.85 -35.91 15.93
CA GLU A 338 14.71 -36.40 17.00
C GLU A 338 15.27 -35.25 17.86
N LYS A 339 15.21 -34.01 17.35
CA LYS A 339 15.74 -32.81 18.01
C LYS A 339 14.65 -31.79 18.34
N ASP A 340 13.53 -32.27 18.90
CA ASP A 340 12.40 -31.42 19.31
C ASP A 340 11.92 -30.50 18.17
N PHE A 341 11.84 -31.06 16.95
CA PHE A 341 11.40 -30.35 15.75
C PHE A 341 12.28 -29.14 15.38
N ALA A 342 13.58 -29.20 15.70
CA ALA A 342 14.52 -28.17 15.29
C ALA A 342 14.54 -28.02 13.76
N PRO A 343 14.39 -26.79 13.22
CA PRO A 343 14.35 -26.58 11.79
C PRO A 343 15.75 -26.66 11.17
N TYR A 344 15.85 -27.23 9.97
CA TYR A 344 17.08 -27.26 9.17
C TYR A 344 16.80 -27.10 7.68
N LEU A 345 17.80 -26.62 6.95
CA LEU A 345 17.74 -26.48 5.50
C LEU A 345 18.25 -27.74 4.81
N VAL A 346 17.57 -28.17 3.75
CA VAL A 346 18.07 -29.26 2.89
C VAL A 346 19.37 -28.87 2.19
N ARG A 347 19.56 -27.57 1.90
CA ARG A 347 20.80 -27.02 1.33
C ARG A 347 21.30 -25.84 2.16
N LYS A 348 22.49 -26.00 2.75
CA LYS A 348 23.17 -24.94 3.50
C LYS A 348 23.62 -23.79 2.59
N SER A 349 23.73 -22.60 3.17
CA SER A 349 24.21 -21.38 2.48
C SER A 349 23.43 -21.04 1.21
N TYR A 350 22.12 -21.27 1.21
CA TYR A 350 21.23 -20.95 0.10
C TYR A 350 21.22 -19.45 -0.20
N GLN A 351 21.17 -19.09 -1.48
CA GLN A 351 20.91 -17.72 -1.94
C GLN A 351 20.03 -17.80 -3.19
N GLY A 352 18.98 -16.99 -3.26
CA GLY A 352 18.07 -16.96 -4.41
C GLY A 352 16.60 -16.80 -4.04
N TYR A 353 15.73 -17.42 -4.82
CA TYR A 353 14.28 -17.34 -4.69
C TYR A 353 13.72 -18.70 -4.25
N PRO A 354 13.23 -18.85 -3.01
CA PRO A 354 12.64 -20.12 -2.56
C PRO A 354 11.52 -20.58 -3.49
N TYR A 355 10.72 -19.63 -3.99
CA TYR A 355 9.60 -19.84 -4.88
C TYR A 355 9.93 -19.36 -6.30
N LEU A 356 9.96 -20.27 -7.27
CA LEU A 356 10.31 -19.94 -8.66
C LEU A 356 9.10 -19.54 -9.53
N ASN A 357 7.88 -19.78 -9.05
CA ASN A 357 6.63 -19.45 -9.75
C ASN A 357 5.89 -18.29 -9.07
N VAL A 358 6.64 -17.33 -8.53
CA VAL A 358 6.10 -16.19 -7.79
C VAL A 358 6.76 -14.92 -8.30
N PHE A 359 5.95 -13.90 -8.59
CA PHE A 359 6.37 -12.75 -9.37
C PHE A 359 5.88 -11.44 -8.77
N ALA A 360 6.59 -10.36 -9.09
CA ALA A 360 6.19 -9.00 -8.74
C ALA A 360 6.57 -8.04 -9.87
N CYS A 361 5.68 -7.11 -10.19
CA CYS A 361 5.96 -5.98 -11.08
C CYS A 361 5.75 -4.67 -10.32
N HIS A 362 6.37 -3.58 -10.76
CA HIS A 362 6.27 -2.27 -10.11
C HIS A 362 5.43 -1.30 -10.93
N SER A 363 4.72 -0.38 -10.28
CA SER A 363 4.06 0.72 -11.00
C SER A 363 5.10 1.63 -11.66
N ARG A 364 4.69 2.36 -12.70
CA ARG A 364 5.57 3.24 -13.46
C ARG A 364 6.20 4.34 -12.62
N ASP A 365 5.55 4.81 -11.56
CA ASP A 365 5.94 6.04 -10.86
C ASP A 365 7.24 5.89 -10.03
N TRP A 366 7.71 4.67 -9.80
CA TRP A 366 8.99 4.42 -9.16
C TRP A 366 10.17 4.63 -10.14
N VAL A 367 11.09 5.53 -9.79
CA VAL A 367 12.30 5.76 -10.62
C VAL A 367 13.21 4.54 -10.64
N SER A 368 13.34 3.86 -9.51
CA SER A 368 14.12 2.63 -9.34
C SER A 368 13.21 1.49 -8.87
N GLY A 369 12.16 1.21 -9.64
CA GLY A 369 11.11 0.27 -9.26
C GLY A 369 11.60 -1.14 -8.92
N ASP A 370 12.54 -1.68 -9.70
CA ASP A 370 13.14 -2.99 -9.41
C ASP A 370 13.92 -3.01 -8.08
N ASP A 371 14.66 -1.94 -7.77
CA ASP A 371 15.39 -1.82 -6.50
C ASP A 371 14.40 -1.71 -5.33
N HIS A 372 13.34 -0.90 -5.49
CA HIS A 372 12.25 -0.78 -4.52
C HIS A 372 11.63 -2.14 -4.22
N LEU A 373 11.19 -2.87 -5.26
CA LEU A 373 10.60 -4.21 -5.13
C LEU A 373 11.55 -5.21 -4.47
N ARG A 374 12.82 -5.26 -4.89
CA ARG A 374 13.81 -6.13 -4.26
C ARG A 374 13.94 -5.83 -2.77
N SER A 375 13.93 -4.55 -2.41
CA SER A 375 13.99 -4.12 -1.02
C SER A 375 12.74 -4.51 -0.20
N ARG A 376 11.61 -4.73 -0.87
CA ARG A 376 10.33 -5.18 -0.30
C ARG A 376 10.28 -6.69 -0.09
N ILE A 377 10.69 -7.45 -1.11
CA ILE A 377 10.49 -8.90 -1.21
C ILE A 377 11.69 -9.74 -0.76
N CYS A 378 12.85 -9.11 -0.50
CA CYS A 378 14.06 -9.81 -0.08
C CYS A 378 14.42 -9.51 1.39
N ALA A 379 14.85 -10.53 2.12
CA ALA A 379 15.31 -10.39 3.49
C ALA A 379 16.40 -11.41 3.84
N ASN A 380 17.15 -11.10 4.88
CA ASN A 380 18.00 -12.10 5.52
C ASN A 380 17.16 -12.93 6.50
N ALA A 381 17.44 -14.22 6.61
CA ALA A 381 16.84 -15.10 7.61
C ALA A 381 17.87 -16.08 8.15
N THR A 382 17.53 -16.69 9.28
CA THR A 382 18.33 -17.74 9.91
C THR A 382 17.45 -18.95 10.18
N VAL A 383 17.90 -20.13 9.75
CA VAL A 383 17.22 -21.41 9.98
C VAL A 383 18.24 -22.41 10.52
N GLY A 384 17.98 -22.98 11.70
CA GLY A 384 18.89 -23.96 12.30
C GLY A 384 20.32 -23.43 12.57
N GLY A 385 20.48 -22.11 12.68
CA GLY A 385 21.78 -21.44 12.80
C GLY A 385 22.46 -21.09 11.48
N ASP A 386 21.92 -21.51 10.33
CA ASP A 386 22.41 -21.11 9.01
C ASP A 386 21.76 -19.78 8.59
N SER A 387 22.56 -18.74 8.37
CA SER A 387 22.10 -17.45 7.85
C SER A 387 22.10 -17.44 6.31
N LEU A 388 21.09 -16.81 5.72
CA LEU A 388 20.94 -16.74 4.27
C LEU A 388 20.22 -15.47 3.81
N HIS A 389 20.28 -15.25 2.50
CA HIS A 389 19.61 -14.14 1.82
C HIS A 389 18.67 -14.71 0.74
N GLY A 390 17.38 -14.43 0.87
CA GLY A 390 16.35 -14.90 -0.04
C GLY A 390 15.44 -13.78 -0.52
N CYS A 391 14.78 -14.01 -1.66
CA CYS A 391 13.76 -13.13 -2.23
C CYS A 391 12.50 -13.94 -2.51
N LEU A 392 11.34 -13.45 -2.07
CA LEU A 392 10.07 -14.16 -2.17
C LEU A 392 9.53 -14.30 -3.59
N ALA A 393 9.80 -13.30 -4.43
CA ALA A 393 9.23 -13.17 -5.76
C ALA A 393 10.29 -12.71 -6.76
N LEU A 394 10.15 -13.14 -8.01
CA LEU A 394 10.98 -12.69 -9.13
C LEU A 394 10.45 -11.33 -9.64
N PRO A 395 11.28 -10.26 -9.61
CA PRO A 395 10.87 -8.99 -10.21
C PRO A 395 10.84 -9.13 -11.74
N THR A 396 9.71 -8.75 -12.35
CA THR A 396 9.47 -8.89 -13.79
C THR A 396 9.62 -7.57 -14.55
N GLY A 397 9.77 -6.46 -13.84
CA GLY A 397 9.87 -5.11 -14.39
C GLY A 397 8.60 -4.28 -14.13
N PRO A 398 8.23 -3.35 -15.02
CA PRO A 398 7.07 -2.50 -14.79
C PRO A 398 5.77 -3.25 -15.08
N CYS A 399 4.73 -3.00 -14.29
CA CYS A 399 3.39 -3.51 -14.57
C CYS A 399 2.80 -2.88 -15.83
N GLU A 400 3.14 -1.62 -16.08
CA GLU A 400 2.48 -0.74 -17.05
C GLU A 400 3.48 0.08 -17.89
N PRO A 401 3.05 0.71 -19.01
CA PRO A 401 3.91 1.60 -19.79
C PRO A 401 4.36 2.85 -19.04
N GLY A 402 5.41 3.50 -19.55
CA GLY A 402 5.85 4.83 -19.10
C GLY A 402 6.74 4.83 -17.86
N SER A 403 7.18 3.66 -17.39
CA SER A 403 8.24 3.57 -16.39
C SER A 403 9.60 3.96 -16.97
N GLY A 404 10.59 4.20 -16.10
CA GLY A 404 11.99 4.37 -16.51
C GLY A 404 12.69 3.06 -16.93
N SER A 405 12.04 1.91 -16.78
CA SER A 405 12.60 0.61 -17.12
C SER A 405 12.62 0.38 -18.64
N THR A 406 13.65 -0.30 -19.13
CA THR A 406 13.75 -0.75 -20.53
C THR A 406 12.98 -2.04 -20.79
N LEU A 407 12.48 -2.69 -19.73
CA LEU A 407 11.66 -3.90 -19.84
C LEU A 407 10.24 -3.54 -20.30
N PRO A 408 9.57 -4.45 -21.05
CA PRO A 408 8.18 -4.26 -21.42
C PRO A 408 7.27 -4.28 -20.19
N ARG A 409 6.08 -3.68 -20.33
CA ARG A 409 5.00 -3.83 -19.33
C ARG A 409 4.65 -5.31 -19.14
N ARG A 410 4.19 -5.65 -17.95
CA ARG A 410 3.86 -7.04 -17.59
C ARG A 410 2.37 -7.32 -17.51
N CYS A 411 1.54 -6.33 -17.25
CA CYS A 411 0.11 -6.50 -17.14
C CYS A 411 -0.57 -6.03 -18.42
N ASP A 412 -1.68 -6.70 -18.76
CA ASP A 412 -2.40 -6.45 -20.00
C ASP A 412 -3.25 -5.19 -19.88
N ASP A 413 -3.86 -5.00 -18.70
CA ASP A 413 -4.73 -3.89 -18.35
C ASP A 413 -4.19 -3.10 -17.13
N ASP A 414 -4.40 -1.78 -17.16
CA ASP A 414 -3.94 -0.81 -16.14
C ASP A 414 -5.09 -0.31 -15.24
N ASP A 415 -6.29 -0.86 -15.44
CA ASP A 415 -7.58 -0.69 -14.72
C ASP A 415 -8.56 -1.72 -15.31
N GLY A 416 -9.00 -2.71 -14.52
CA GLY A 416 -9.90 -3.77 -14.98
C GLY A 416 -11.31 -3.29 -15.38
N ASP A 417 -12.14 -4.19 -15.90
CA ASP A 417 -13.49 -3.85 -16.41
C ASP A 417 -14.63 -4.13 -15.41
N LYS A 418 -14.35 -4.78 -14.28
CA LYS A 418 -15.31 -5.08 -13.22
C LYS A 418 -15.51 -3.88 -12.31
N VAL A 419 -14.46 -3.11 -12.02
CA VAL A 419 -14.54 -1.90 -11.19
C VAL A 419 -13.75 -0.77 -11.82
N LEU A 420 -14.46 0.11 -12.54
CA LEU A 420 -13.81 1.21 -13.26
C LEU A 420 -13.16 2.21 -12.29
N GLY A 421 -11.93 2.61 -12.58
CA GLY A 421 -11.24 3.68 -11.86
C GLY A 421 -10.61 3.24 -10.53
N ASP A 422 -10.58 1.95 -10.22
CA ASP A 422 -9.87 1.43 -9.05
C ASP A 422 -8.37 1.17 -9.34
N GLY A 423 -7.99 1.11 -10.62
CA GLY A 423 -6.62 1.13 -11.10
C GLY A 423 -5.82 -0.13 -10.81
N ASP A 424 -6.49 -1.25 -10.58
CA ASP A 424 -5.83 -2.54 -10.51
C ASP A 424 -5.20 -2.95 -11.85
N PHE A 425 -4.14 -3.74 -11.75
CA PHE A 425 -3.49 -4.38 -12.87
C PHE A 425 -4.08 -5.77 -13.06
N GLU A 426 -4.38 -6.14 -14.30
CA GLU A 426 -4.96 -7.45 -14.63
C GLU A 426 -4.10 -8.22 -15.67
N GLY A 427 -4.22 -9.55 -15.65
CA GLY A 427 -3.58 -10.43 -16.64
C GLY A 427 -2.05 -10.38 -16.68
N CYS A 428 -1.40 -10.20 -15.53
CA CYS A 428 0.06 -10.01 -15.47
C CYS A 428 0.86 -11.24 -15.93
N GLN A 429 1.94 -11.01 -16.65
CA GLN A 429 2.77 -12.05 -17.27
C GLN A 429 4.11 -12.21 -16.56
N ASP A 430 4.62 -13.43 -16.51
CA ASP A 430 5.97 -13.70 -16.04
C ASP A 430 7.05 -13.35 -17.09
N ALA A 431 8.31 -13.68 -16.79
CA ALA A 431 9.42 -13.45 -17.73
C ALA A 431 9.36 -14.34 -18.99
N SER A 432 8.64 -15.47 -18.93
CA SER A 432 8.44 -16.41 -20.04
C SER A 432 7.25 -16.04 -20.94
N GLY A 433 6.40 -15.11 -20.51
CA GLY A 433 5.16 -14.71 -21.17
C GLY A 433 3.95 -15.54 -20.74
N PHE A 434 4.06 -16.33 -19.68
CA PHE A 434 2.92 -17.02 -19.08
C PHE A 434 2.05 -16.03 -18.32
N SER A 435 0.76 -16.02 -18.61
CA SER A 435 -0.20 -15.08 -18.00
C SER A 435 -0.74 -15.63 -16.68
N HIS A 436 -0.85 -14.74 -15.70
CA HIS A 436 -1.42 -14.96 -14.38
C HIS A 436 -2.61 -14.01 -14.21
N PRO A 437 -3.85 -14.53 -14.21
CA PRO A 437 -5.04 -13.70 -14.11
C PRO A 437 -5.40 -13.29 -12.68
N GLU A 438 -4.59 -13.65 -11.67
CA GLU A 438 -4.85 -13.34 -10.26
C GLU A 438 -3.88 -12.34 -9.61
N PRO A 439 -3.46 -11.25 -10.29
CA PRO A 439 -2.66 -10.23 -9.64
C PRO A 439 -3.44 -9.51 -8.53
N ILE A 440 -2.73 -9.10 -7.49
CA ILE A 440 -3.22 -8.09 -6.55
C ILE A 440 -2.33 -6.87 -6.65
N THR A 441 -2.97 -5.74 -6.95
CA THR A 441 -2.33 -4.43 -6.97
C THR A 441 -2.35 -3.83 -5.57
N VAL A 442 -1.19 -3.39 -5.12
CA VAL A 442 -1.03 -2.73 -3.81
C VAL A 442 -1.05 -1.23 -4.00
N PHE A 443 -1.93 -0.55 -3.26
CA PHE A 443 -1.88 0.90 -3.12
C PHE A 443 -1.43 1.31 -1.73
N LEU A 444 -0.64 2.37 -1.69
CA LEU A 444 -0.16 3.06 -0.51
C LEU A 444 -0.86 4.41 -0.40
N ARG A 445 -0.93 4.91 0.83
CA ARG A 445 -1.30 6.30 1.10
C ARG A 445 -0.17 7.25 0.72
N SER A 446 1.06 6.86 1.04
CA SER A 446 2.27 7.52 0.59
C SER A 446 3.33 6.50 0.17
N PRO A 447 4.10 6.74 -0.91
CA PRO A 447 5.28 5.92 -1.23
C PRO A 447 6.33 5.93 -0.12
N CYS A 448 6.31 6.90 0.79
CA CYS A 448 7.21 6.95 1.93
C CYS A 448 6.90 5.88 3.00
N ASP A 449 5.67 5.37 3.06
CA ASP A 449 5.20 4.54 4.17
C ASP A 449 5.94 3.21 4.25
N VAL A 450 6.29 2.64 3.10
CA VAL A 450 7.00 1.35 2.98
C VAL A 450 8.53 1.46 3.05
N LEU A 451 9.08 2.67 3.09
CA LEU A 451 10.53 2.88 3.15
C LEU A 451 11.03 2.83 4.60
N PRO A 452 12.25 2.37 4.88
CA PRO A 452 12.84 2.48 6.22
C PRO A 452 13.06 3.95 6.60
N GLU A 453 13.00 4.27 7.90
CA GLU A 453 13.05 5.66 8.42
C GLU A 453 14.21 6.50 7.85
N LYS A 454 15.41 5.92 7.75
CA LYS A 454 16.59 6.59 7.18
C LYS A 454 16.39 7.01 5.72
N SER A 455 15.62 6.24 4.95
CA SER A 455 15.31 6.52 3.55
C SER A 455 14.16 7.50 3.37
N ARG A 456 13.40 7.80 4.44
CA ARG A 456 12.32 8.80 4.46
C ARG A 456 12.82 10.23 4.71
N GLN A 457 14.13 10.43 4.87
CA GLN A 457 14.71 11.73 5.18
C GLN A 457 15.69 12.22 4.11
N VAL A 458 15.76 13.54 3.94
CA VAL A 458 16.83 14.22 3.20
C VAL A 458 17.66 14.99 4.21
N CYS A 459 18.96 14.66 4.29
CA CYS A 459 19.90 15.31 5.20
C CYS A 459 20.91 16.16 4.41
N THR A 460 21.03 17.43 4.77
CA THR A 460 22.04 18.35 4.22
C THR A 460 23.09 18.65 5.27
N LYS A 461 24.36 18.41 4.93
CA LYS A 461 25.51 18.74 5.77
C LYS A 461 26.08 20.09 5.34
N LYS A 462 26.10 21.07 6.25
CA LYS A 462 26.76 22.36 6.07
C LYS A 462 28.00 22.41 6.93
N CYS A 463 29.16 22.69 6.33
CA CYS A 463 30.44 22.79 7.05
C CYS A 463 30.94 24.23 7.04
N THR A 464 31.34 24.73 8.21
CA THR A 464 32.02 26.00 8.39
C THR A 464 33.52 25.74 8.53
N TYR A 465 34.30 26.31 7.62
CA TYR A 465 35.76 26.13 7.54
C TYR A 465 36.54 27.22 8.30
N THR A 466 35.89 27.89 9.26
CA THR A 466 36.49 28.96 10.08
C THR A 466 37.33 28.44 11.24
N SER A 467 37.32 27.12 11.50
CA SER A 467 38.18 26.44 12.48
C SER A 467 38.71 25.12 11.92
N TYR A 468 39.85 24.64 12.43
CA TYR A 468 40.34 23.30 12.16
C TYR A 468 40.19 22.41 13.42
N PRO A 469 39.49 21.27 13.34
CA PRO A 469 38.75 20.76 12.18
C PRO A 469 37.49 21.59 11.85
N PRO A 470 36.99 21.53 10.60
CA PRO A 470 35.78 22.24 10.19
C PRO A 470 34.57 21.78 10.99
N ARG A 471 33.71 22.72 11.41
CA ARG A 471 32.48 22.42 12.14
C ARG A 471 31.37 22.14 11.15
N CYS A 472 30.83 20.93 11.16
CA CYS A 472 29.74 20.56 10.27
C CYS A 472 28.45 20.33 11.05
N THR A 473 27.35 20.90 10.57
CA THR A 473 25.99 20.65 11.06
C THR A 473 25.21 19.90 9.99
N THR A 474 24.59 18.79 10.37
CA THR A 474 23.66 18.06 9.51
C THR A 474 22.24 18.43 9.91
N THR A 475 21.44 18.85 8.93
CA THR A 475 20.02 19.12 9.12
C THR A 475 19.24 18.16 8.24
N CYS A 476 18.33 17.39 8.85
CA CYS A 476 17.48 16.44 8.15
C CYS A 476 16.03 16.95 8.11
N ARG A 477 15.30 16.55 7.08
CA ARG A 477 13.85 16.76 6.95
C ARG A 477 13.19 15.52 6.36
N PRO A 478 11.89 15.29 6.61
CA PRO A 478 11.13 14.30 5.86
C PRO A 478 11.16 14.59 4.36
N LYS A 479 11.11 13.52 3.57
CA LYS A 479 10.84 13.54 2.14
C LYS A 479 9.38 13.86 1.86
N SER A 480 9.10 14.51 0.74
CA SER A 480 7.75 14.49 0.17
C SER A 480 7.45 13.14 -0.48
N PRO A 481 6.16 12.82 -0.73
CA PRO A 481 5.78 11.65 -1.52
C PRO A 481 6.58 11.49 -2.81
N GLY A 482 6.68 12.56 -3.62
CA GLY A 482 7.47 12.53 -4.86
C GLY A 482 8.97 12.26 -4.65
N GLU A 483 9.57 12.74 -3.56
CA GLU A 483 10.98 12.44 -3.23
C GLU A 483 11.18 10.98 -2.77
N CYS A 484 10.16 10.33 -2.21
CA CYS A 484 10.22 8.92 -1.83
C CYS A 484 10.24 8.00 -3.06
N LEU A 485 9.66 8.42 -4.19
CA LEU A 485 9.74 7.70 -5.47
C LEU A 485 11.15 7.69 -6.08
N LEU A 486 12.00 8.63 -5.66
CA LEU A 486 13.40 8.71 -6.03
C LEU A 486 14.30 7.85 -5.13
N ALA A 487 13.77 7.33 -4.02
CA ALA A 487 14.58 6.64 -3.05
C ALA A 487 15.09 5.34 -3.65
N THR A 488 16.41 5.26 -3.86
CA THR A 488 17.07 3.97 -3.99
C THR A 488 17.13 3.36 -2.60
N THR A 489 16.41 2.27 -2.40
CA THR A 489 16.56 1.45 -1.20
C THR A 489 17.64 0.43 -1.45
N GLN A 490 18.59 0.35 -0.52
CA GLN A 490 19.38 -0.86 -0.43
C GLN A 490 18.53 -1.94 0.25
N PRO A 491 18.74 -3.22 -0.08
CA PRO A 491 18.15 -4.32 0.67
C PRO A 491 18.39 -4.12 2.18
N PRO A 492 17.50 -4.61 3.06
CA PRO A 492 17.67 -4.48 4.49
C PRO A 492 19.10 -4.85 4.92
N PRO A 493 19.78 -4.03 5.74
CA PRO A 493 21.12 -4.35 6.21
C PRO A 493 21.12 -5.69 6.94
N GLN A 494 22.23 -6.41 6.87
CA GLN A 494 22.48 -7.63 7.66
C GLN A 494 22.26 -7.28 9.14
N GLN A 495 21.24 -7.87 9.76
CA GLN A 495 21.02 -7.77 11.22
C GLN A 495 21.94 -8.73 11.95
#